data_AF-A0A075H2K8-F1
#
_entry.id   AF-A0A075H2K8-F1
#
_cell.length_a   1.000
_cell.length_b   1.000
_cell.length_c   1.000
_cell.angle_alpha   90.00
_cell.angle_beta   90.00
_cell.angle_gamma   90.00
#
_symmetry.space_group_name_H-M   'P 1'
#
loop_
_entity.id
_entity.type
_entity.pdbx_description
1 polymer ?
#
loop_
_entity_poly.entity_id
_entity_poly.type
_entity_poly.pdbx_seq_one_letter_code
_entity_poly.pdbx_strand_id
1 'polypeptide(L)'
;MQLPDGLAKHLREQLEDQWGSEDARIARGNALGFGVLGERRARDDELRRSLELPAAASGGILGAREEEARGAVCVLLRLSPRENLREARELLEQVLAKAMPDLPDDLDGDVATEPLRLARQARAGLSEVAFLAGEYGRCRNEAELARELIPAYLLYQPHRKGYPHELMARGMAEEDAEQVSRGTVMQEEFLQYALDVGYLRPWEDTYLVAYTLARAGRRWLDERGG
;
A
#
# COMPACT_ATOMS: atom_id res chain seq x y z
N MET A 1 -11.06 0.25 -11.86
CA MET A 1 -11.90 0.91 -10.85
C MET A 1 -12.95 1.72 -11.57
N GLN A 2 -14.21 1.55 -11.21
CA GLN A 2 -15.33 2.32 -11.75
C GLN A 2 -15.94 3.10 -10.59
N LEU A 3 -15.84 4.43 -10.62
CA LEU A 3 -16.48 5.27 -9.62
C LEU A 3 -17.94 5.50 -10.03
N PRO A 4 -18.93 5.23 -9.16
CA PRO A 4 -20.30 5.66 -9.39
C PRO A 4 -20.36 7.19 -9.57
N ASP A 5 -21.19 7.69 -10.48
CA ASP A 5 -21.26 9.13 -10.82
C ASP A 5 -21.50 10.02 -9.58
N GLY A 6 -22.34 9.56 -8.65
CA GLY A 6 -22.58 10.26 -7.39
C GLY A 6 -21.32 10.38 -6.52
N LEU A 7 -20.49 9.33 -6.46
CA LEU A 7 -19.24 9.33 -5.70
C LEU A 7 -18.18 10.21 -6.38
N ALA A 8 -18.14 10.20 -7.72
CA ALA A 8 -17.23 11.05 -8.49
C ALA A 8 -17.48 12.55 -8.27
N LYS A 9 -18.75 12.95 -8.07
CA LYS A 9 -19.09 14.35 -7.74
C LYS A 9 -18.56 14.74 -6.35
N HIS A 10 -18.88 13.97 -5.31
CA HIS A 10 -18.44 14.26 -3.94
C HIS A 10 -16.91 14.25 -3.81
N LEU A 11 -16.24 13.34 -4.52
CA LEU A 11 -14.78 13.30 -4.56
C LEU A 11 -14.20 14.59 -5.15
N ARG A 12 -14.78 15.16 -6.21
CA ARG A 12 -14.31 16.44 -6.78
C ARG A 12 -14.50 17.60 -5.80
N GLU A 13 -15.68 17.71 -5.18
CA GLU A 13 -15.95 18.72 -4.15
C GLU A 13 -14.93 18.63 -3.01
N GLN A 14 -14.63 17.41 -2.55
CA GLN A 14 -13.61 17.17 -1.53
C GLN A 14 -12.20 17.61 -1.97
N LEU A 15 -11.80 17.28 -3.21
CA LEU A 15 -10.49 17.66 -3.75
C LEU A 15 -10.34 19.18 -3.87
N GLU A 16 -11.42 19.88 -4.22
CA GLU A 16 -11.47 21.35 -4.25
C GLU A 16 -11.34 21.95 -2.84
N ASP A 17 -12.04 21.40 -1.85
CA ASP A 17 -11.97 21.86 -0.45
C ASP A 17 -10.56 21.67 0.16
N GLN A 18 -9.82 20.67 -0.31
CA GLN A 18 -8.50 20.28 0.19
C GLN A 18 -7.36 20.89 -0.61
N TRP A 19 -7.69 21.63 -1.66
CA TRP A 19 -6.73 22.25 -2.56
C TRP A 19 -5.81 23.20 -1.79
N GLY A 20 -4.50 23.02 -1.96
CA GLY A 20 -3.51 23.87 -1.30
C GLY A 20 -3.24 23.56 0.18
N SER A 21 -3.80 22.49 0.75
CA SER A 21 -3.47 22.04 2.12
C SER A 21 -1.97 21.76 2.29
N GLU A 22 -1.32 22.34 3.29
CA GLU A 22 0.11 22.14 3.59
C GLU A 22 0.44 20.80 4.27
N ASP A 23 -0.55 19.91 4.41
CA ASP A 23 -0.35 18.56 4.95
C ASP A 23 0.02 17.57 3.83
N ALA A 24 1.18 16.93 3.96
CA ALA A 24 1.69 15.95 3.00
C ALA A 24 0.76 14.74 2.82
N ARG A 25 0.08 14.28 3.88
CA ARG A 25 -0.91 13.19 3.80
C ARG A 25 -2.14 13.64 3.04
N ILE A 26 -2.52 14.90 3.20
CA ILE A 26 -3.62 15.47 2.42
C ILE A 26 -3.27 15.51 0.94
N ALA A 27 -2.07 16.00 0.59
CA ALA A 27 -1.60 16.00 -0.80
C ALA A 27 -1.57 14.57 -1.40
N ARG A 28 -1.11 13.56 -0.66
CA ARG A 28 -1.15 12.15 -1.11
C ARG A 28 -2.57 11.61 -1.28
N GLY A 29 -3.47 11.95 -0.36
CA GLY A 29 -4.90 11.60 -0.49
C GLY A 29 -5.53 12.24 -1.72
N ASN A 30 -5.23 13.51 -1.99
CA ASN A 30 -5.67 14.21 -3.20
C ASN A 30 -5.14 13.53 -4.46
N ALA A 31 -3.86 13.18 -4.48
CA ALA A 31 -3.25 12.44 -5.58
C ALA A 31 -3.98 11.11 -5.85
N LEU A 32 -4.29 10.32 -4.81
CA LEU A 32 -5.10 9.12 -4.96
C LEU A 32 -6.46 9.46 -5.60
N GLY A 33 -7.16 10.48 -5.10
CA GLY A 33 -8.45 10.94 -5.62
C GLY A 33 -8.40 11.27 -7.12
N PHE A 34 -7.49 12.16 -7.53
CA PHE A 34 -7.25 12.47 -8.94
C PHE A 34 -6.87 11.23 -9.76
N GLY A 35 -6.08 10.32 -9.17
CA GLY A 35 -5.66 9.08 -9.78
C GLY A 35 -6.82 8.11 -10.07
N VAL A 36 -7.83 8.04 -9.19
CA VAL A 36 -9.04 7.24 -9.40
C VAL A 36 -9.99 7.91 -10.41
N LEU A 37 -10.06 9.24 -10.42
CA LEU A 37 -10.80 10.01 -11.44
C LEU A 37 -10.16 9.97 -12.84
N GLY A 38 -8.95 9.43 -12.97
CA GLY A 38 -8.21 9.37 -14.23
C GLY A 38 -7.47 10.66 -14.59
N GLU A 39 -7.45 11.64 -13.69
CA GLU A 39 -6.84 12.96 -13.87
C GLU A 39 -5.34 12.92 -13.59
N ARG A 40 -4.59 12.25 -14.48
CA ARG A 40 -3.16 11.91 -14.30
C ARG A 40 -2.27 13.12 -14.00
N ARG A 41 -2.52 14.27 -14.65
CA ARG A 41 -1.72 15.48 -14.44
C ARG A 41 -1.90 16.04 -13.03
N ALA A 42 -3.14 16.23 -12.60
CA ALA A 42 -3.46 16.71 -11.25
C ALA A 42 -2.94 15.75 -10.17
N ARG A 43 -3.07 14.43 -10.39
CA ARG A 43 -2.43 13.42 -9.54
C ARG A 43 -0.93 13.66 -9.42
N ASP A 44 -0.21 13.74 -10.54
CA ASP A 44 1.26 13.85 -10.51
C ASP A 44 1.72 15.17 -9.87
N ASP A 45 0.95 16.24 -10.02
CA ASP A 45 1.23 17.53 -9.39
C ASP A 45 1.08 17.44 -7.85
N GLU A 46 0.02 16.81 -7.34
CA GLU A 46 -0.15 16.56 -5.89
C GLU A 46 0.88 15.57 -5.34
N LEU A 47 1.27 14.55 -6.10
CA LEU A 47 2.34 13.63 -5.73
C LEU A 47 3.67 14.38 -5.53
N ARG A 48 4.06 15.25 -6.47
CA ARG A 48 5.29 16.05 -6.34
C ARG A 48 5.22 16.98 -5.14
N ARG A 49 4.10 17.68 -4.99
CA ARG A 49 3.82 18.55 -3.85
C ARG A 49 3.97 17.81 -2.52
N SER A 50 3.47 16.58 -2.42
CA SER A 50 3.59 15.78 -1.20
C SER A 50 5.03 15.43 -0.81
N LEU A 51 5.96 15.35 -1.78
CA LEU A 51 7.38 15.12 -1.51
C LEU A 51 8.11 16.38 -1.03
N GLU A 52 7.63 17.55 -1.42
CA GLU A 52 8.16 18.87 -1.04
C GLU A 52 7.68 19.31 0.35
N LEU A 53 6.49 18.88 0.75
CA LEU A 53 5.93 19.14 2.06
C LEU A 53 6.71 18.38 3.16
N PRO A 54 6.79 18.94 4.39
CA PRO A 54 7.45 18.26 5.50
C PRO A 54 6.82 16.89 5.76
N ALA A 55 7.67 15.86 5.89
CA ALA A 55 7.22 14.56 6.34
C ALA A 55 6.63 14.66 7.76
N ALA A 56 5.59 13.88 8.04
CA ALA A 56 5.04 13.80 9.39
C ALA A 56 6.10 13.21 10.33
N ALA A 57 6.63 14.03 11.25
CA ALA A 57 7.63 13.59 12.21
C ALA A 57 7.10 12.40 13.03
N SER A 58 7.64 11.21 12.78
CA SER A 58 7.23 10.02 13.50
C SER A 58 8.32 8.96 13.45
N GLY A 59 8.54 8.28 14.59
CA GLY A 59 9.37 7.09 14.67
C GLY A 59 8.53 5.82 14.71
N GLY A 60 9.18 4.66 14.73
CA GLY A 60 8.51 3.37 14.81
C GLY A 60 7.62 3.13 13.59
N ILE A 61 6.44 2.53 13.80
CA ILE A 61 5.59 2.08 12.69
C ILE A 61 5.04 3.24 11.85
N LEU A 62 4.76 4.39 12.46
CA LEU A 62 4.26 5.56 11.76
C LEU A 62 5.33 6.15 10.83
N GLY A 63 6.57 6.24 11.31
CA GLY A 63 7.70 6.71 10.48
C GLY A 63 7.99 5.75 9.32
N ALA A 64 7.93 4.45 9.59
CA ALA A 64 8.05 3.42 8.57
C ALA A 64 7.00 3.59 7.44
N ARG A 65 5.73 3.80 7.81
CA ARG A 65 4.64 3.97 6.85
C ARG A 65 4.73 5.29 6.08
N GLU A 66 5.20 6.36 6.71
CA GLU A 66 5.48 7.62 6.03
C GLU A 66 6.55 7.43 4.94
N GLU A 67 7.69 6.82 5.28
CA GLU A 67 8.77 6.59 4.32
C GLU A 67 8.36 5.60 3.21
N GLU A 68 7.58 4.57 3.54
CA GLU A 68 7.00 3.68 2.54
C GLU A 68 6.09 4.43 1.57
N ALA A 69 5.20 5.30 2.07
CA ALA A 69 4.32 6.11 1.24
C ALA A 69 5.11 7.03 0.31
N ARG A 70 6.15 7.70 0.81
CA ARG A 70 7.04 8.53 -0.02
C ARG A 70 7.78 7.70 -1.07
N GLY A 71 8.21 6.49 -0.73
CA GLY A 71 8.74 5.52 -1.70
C GLY A 71 7.72 5.15 -2.77
N ALA A 72 6.48 4.91 -2.40
CA ALA A 72 5.38 4.63 -3.32
C ALA A 72 5.09 5.81 -4.27
N VAL A 73 5.12 7.05 -3.75
CA VAL A 73 5.04 8.28 -4.55
C VAL A 73 6.16 8.32 -5.60
N CYS A 74 7.40 8.04 -5.20
CA CYS A 74 8.53 7.96 -6.13
C CYS A 74 8.30 6.92 -7.24
N VAL A 75 7.78 5.74 -6.90
CA VAL A 75 7.43 4.69 -7.88
C VAL A 75 6.38 5.17 -8.89
N LEU A 76 5.33 5.86 -8.43
CA LEU A 76 4.29 6.43 -9.30
C LEU A 76 4.83 7.51 -10.23
N LEU A 77 5.70 8.38 -9.72
CA LEU A 77 6.32 9.47 -10.48
C LEU A 77 7.51 9.03 -11.35
N ARG A 78 7.87 7.74 -11.34
CA ARG A 78 9.07 7.20 -12.01
C ARG A 78 10.38 7.87 -11.54
N LEU A 79 10.43 8.24 -10.25
CA LEU A 79 11.63 8.69 -9.56
C LEU A 79 12.28 7.50 -8.84
N SER A 80 13.50 7.69 -8.33
CA SER A 80 14.17 6.66 -7.52
C SER A 80 13.53 6.56 -6.12
N PRO A 81 12.99 5.40 -5.71
CA PRO A 81 12.40 5.23 -4.38
C PRO A 81 13.42 4.70 -3.35
N ARG A 82 14.68 4.52 -3.75
CA ARG A 82 15.67 3.70 -3.02
C ARG A 82 15.91 4.15 -1.58
N GLU A 83 16.03 5.44 -1.33
CA GLU A 83 16.34 5.96 0.00
C GLU A 83 15.14 5.79 0.94
N ASN A 84 13.96 6.20 0.50
CA ASN A 84 12.71 6.06 1.27
C ASN A 84 12.41 4.59 1.59
N LEU A 85 12.49 3.69 0.60
CA LEU A 85 12.24 2.27 0.82
C LEU A 85 13.28 1.61 1.73
N ARG A 86 14.55 2.05 1.67
CA ARG A 86 15.59 1.59 2.59
C ARG A 86 15.26 2.02 4.03
N GLU A 87 14.90 3.28 4.23
CA GLU A 87 14.58 3.81 5.56
C GLU A 87 13.30 3.19 6.13
N ALA A 88 12.26 3.06 5.31
CA ALA A 88 11.03 2.35 5.68
C ALA A 88 11.35 0.91 6.15
N ARG A 89 12.15 0.18 5.38
CA ARG A 89 12.59 -1.18 5.75
C ARG A 89 13.31 -1.21 7.09
N GLU A 90 14.29 -0.35 7.30
CA GLU A 90 15.06 -0.28 8.55
C GLU A 90 14.15 -0.02 9.76
N LEU A 91 13.17 0.88 9.62
CA LEU A 91 12.20 1.18 10.67
C LEU A 91 11.24 0.01 10.93
N LEU A 92 10.75 -0.66 9.87
CA LEU A 92 9.88 -1.83 9.99
C LEU A 92 10.60 -3.01 10.68
N GLU A 93 11.86 -3.26 10.30
CA GLU A 93 12.70 -4.30 10.94
C GLU A 93 12.90 -4.00 12.44
N GLN A 94 13.12 -2.73 12.81
CA GLN A 94 13.22 -2.32 14.21
C GLN A 94 11.91 -2.49 14.98
N VAL A 95 10.77 -2.13 14.38
CA VAL A 95 9.44 -2.33 14.99
C VAL A 95 9.19 -3.81 15.23
N LEU A 96 9.47 -4.64 14.21
CA LEU A 96 9.31 -6.07 14.31
C LEU A 96 10.19 -6.67 15.39
N ALA A 97 11.49 -6.35 15.41
CA ALA A 97 12.43 -6.86 16.39
C ALA A 97 12.02 -6.53 17.85
N LYS A 98 11.35 -5.38 18.07
CA LYS A 98 10.82 -5.00 19.38
C LYS A 98 9.51 -5.73 19.73
N ALA A 99 8.67 -6.02 18.74
CA ALA A 99 7.37 -6.65 18.97
C ALA A 99 7.45 -8.17 19.13
N MET A 100 8.36 -8.84 18.42
CA MET A 100 8.48 -10.30 18.38
C MET A 100 8.63 -10.98 19.76
N PRO A 101 9.44 -10.46 20.71
CA PRO A 101 9.60 -11.11 22.02
C PRO A 101 8.34 -11.09 22.88
N ASP A 102 7.44 -10.14 22.64
CA ASP A 102 6.22 -9.91 23.44
C ASP A 102 4.96 -10.41 22.73
N LEU A 103 5.11 -11.25 21.71
CA LEU A 103 3.96 -11.89 21.05
C LEU A 103 3.24 -12.83 22.00
N PRO A 104 1.89 -12.89 21.94
CA PRO A 104 1.15 -13.87 22.71
C PRO A 104 1.43 -15.28 22.17
N ASP A 105 1.48 -16.26 23.07
CA ASP A 105 1.64 -17.68 22.71
C ASP A 105 0.48 -18.19 21.83
N ASP A 106 -0.72 -17.63 22.04
CA ASP A 106 -1.91 -17.88 21.24
C ASP A 106 -2.23 -16.67 20.36
N LEU A 107 -2.13 -16.87 19.04
CA LEU A 107 -2.38 -15.85 18.04
C LEU A 107 -3.85 -15.81 17.59
N ASP A 108 -4.66 -16.82 17.95
CA ASP A 108 -6.04 -17.00 17.50
C ASP A 108 -7.08 -16.20 18.31
N GLY A 109 -6.62 -15.27 19.15
CA GLY A 109 -7.51 -14.37 19.89
C GLY A 109 -8.22 -13.34 19.01
N ASP A 110 -9.47 -13.02 19.35
CA ASP A 110 -10.31 -12.05 18.62
C ASP A 110 -9.82 -10.59 18.70
N VAL A 111 -8.91 -10.28 19.64
CA VAL A 111 -8.32 -8.95 19.79
C VAL A 111 -6.81 -9.05 19.69
N ALA A 112 -6.23 -8.36 18.70
CA ALA A 112 -4.79 -8.28 18.57
C ALA A 112 -4.19 -7.45 19.71
N THR A 113 -3.27 -8.05 20.48
CA THR A 113 -2.42 -7.31 21.42
C THR A 113 -1.58 -6.29 20.65
N GLU A 114 -1.11 -5.25 21.34
CA GLU A 114 -0.27 -4.22 20.70
C GLU A 114 0.99 -4.81 20.01
N PRO A 115 1.76 -5.74 20.63
CA PRO A 115 2.86 -6.41 19.95
C PRO A 115 2.43 -7.16 18.68
N LEU A 116 1.32 -7.90 18.74
CA LEU A 116 0.80 -8.63 17.59
C LEU A 116 0.35 -7.69 16.46
N ARG A 117 -0.29 -6.57 16.81
CA ARG A 117 -0.67 -5.52 15.86
C ARG A 117 0.56 -4.92 15.17
N LEU A 118 1.59 -4.57 15.94
CA LEU A 118 2.83 -3.99 15.41
C LEU A 118 3.59 -5.00 14.54
N ALA A 119 3.69 -6.26 14.95
CA ALA A 119 4.36 -7.31 14.17
C ALA A 119 3.65 -7.57 12.83
N ARG A 120 2.31 -7.64 12.83
CA ARG A 120 1.50 -7.75 11.61
C ARG A 120 1.72 -6.57 10.67
N GLN A 121 1.66 -5.34 11.19
CA GLN A 121 1.89 -4.14 10.39
C GLN A 121 3.31 -4.08 9.84
N ALA A 122 4.31 -4.48 10.64
CA ALA A 122 5.70 -4.48 10.21
C ALA A 122 5.94 -5.49 9.08
N ARG A 123 5.45 -6.73 9.22
CA ARG A 123 5.60 -7.78 8.19
C ARG A 123 4.88 -7.43 6.88
N ALA A 124 3.66 -6.92 6.97
CA ALA A 124 2.94 -6.46 5.77
C ALA A 124 3.73 -5.35 5.05
N GLY A 125 4.21 -4.35 5.80
CA GLY A 125 5.03 -3.27 5.24
C GLY A 125 6.35 -3.76 4.64
N LEU A 126 7.01 -4.76 5.23
CA LEU A 126 8.24 -5.34 4.68
C LEU A 126 8.00 -6.02 3.34
N SER A 127 6.87 -6.71 3.19
CA SER A 127 6.45 -7.31 1.92
C SER A 127 6.17 -6.23 0.86
N GLU A 128 5.43 -5.20 1.23
CA GLU A 128 5.05 -4.08 0.34
C GLU A 128 6.29 -3.29 -0.11
N VAL A 129 7.19 -2.94 0.82
CA VAL A 129 8.48 -2.28 0.52
C VAL A 129 9.33 -3.13 -0.42
N ALA A 130 9.44 -4.44 -0.18
CA ALA A 130 10.18 -5.34 -1.04
C ALA A 130 9.59 -5.40 -2.45
N PHE A 131 8.27 -5.41 -2.59
CA PHE A 131 7.60 -5.33 -3.89
C PHE A 131 7.96 -4.04 -4.63
N LEU A 132 7.82 -2.89 -3.95
CA LEU A 132 8.09 -1.57 -4.53
C LEU A 132 9.56 -1.39 -4.93
N ALA A 133 10.47 -2.08 -4.24
CA ALA A 133 11.90 -2.12 -4.57
C ALA A 133 12.24 -3.09 -5.72
N GLY A 134 11.28 -3.89 -6.21
CA GLY A 134 11.53 -4.95 -7.20
C GLY A 134 12.19 -6.21 -6.62
N GLU A 135 12.24 -6.34 -5.30
CA GLU A 135 12.79 -7.49 -4.58
C GLU A 135 11.72 -8.60 -4.44
N TYR A 136 11.19 -9.10 -5.56
CA TYR A 136 10.00 -9.99 -5.56
C TYR A 136 10.16 -11.26 -4.72
N GLY A 137 11.34 -11.88 -4.71
CA GLY A 137 11.60 -13.04 -3.85
C GLY A 137 11.48 -12.72 -2.36
N ARG A 138 11.97 -11.55 -1.94
CA ARG A 138 11.85 -11.08 -0.56
C ARG A 138 10.41 -10.74 -0.22
N CYS A 139 9.69 -10.08 -1.12
CA CYS A 139 8.27 -9.79 -0.97
C CYS A 139 7.47 -11.05 -0.61
N ARG A 140 7.66 -12.15 -1.35
CA ARG A 140 6.98 -13.42 -1.05
C ARG A 140 7.31 -13.95 0.34
N ASN A 141 8.59 -13.96 0.71
CA ASN A 141 9.02 -14.48 2.02
C ASN A 141 8.42 -13.66 3.17
N GLU A 142 8.38 -12.33 3.06
CA GLU A 142 7.78 -11.47 4.08
C GLU A 142 6.26 -11.64 4.14
N ALA A 143 5.58 -11.82 3.00
CA ALA A 143 4.16 -12.11 2.93
C ALA A 143 3.79 -13.46 3.57
N GLU A 144 4.62 -14.49 3.37
CA GLU A 144 4.48 -15.79 4.05
C GLU A 144 4.58 -15.62 5.57
N LEU A 145 5.64 -14.97 6.05
CA LEU A 145 5.84 -14.70 7.48
C LEU A 145 4.75 -13.81 8.09
N ALA A 146 4.19 -12.86 7.32
CA ALA A 146 3.07 -12.05 7.76
C ALA A 146 1.82 -12.89 8.06
N ARG A 147 1.56 -13.93 7.25
CA ARG A 147 0.40 -14.81 7.43
C ARG A 147 0.51 -15.71 8.65
N GLU A 148 1.72 -16.10 9.05
CA GLU A 148 1.94 -16.86 10.29
C GLU A 148 1.49 -16.07 11.53
N LEU A 149 1.44 -14.75 11.44
CA LEU A 149 0.97 -13.89 12.53
C LEU A 149 -0.55 -13.65 12.48
N ILE A 150 -1.29 -14.16 11.49
CA ILE A 150 -2.73 -13.94 11.32
C ILE A 150 -3.49 -15.24 11.62
N PRO A 151 -4.58 -15.20 12.41
CA PRO A 151 -5.37 -16.39 12.71
C PRO A 151 -5.95 -17.00 11.44
N ALA A 152 -5.99 -18.33 11.37
CA ALA A 152 -6.46 -19.04 10.18
C ALA A 152 -7.90 -18.67 9.79
N TYR A 153 -8.75 -18.35 10.77
CA TYR A 153 -10.14 -17.95 10.52
C TYR A 153 -10.27 -16.52 9.97
N LEU A 154 -9.34 -15.60 10.28
CA LEU A 154 -9.28 -14.27 9.66
C LEU A 154 -8.67 -14.31 8.26
N LEU A 155 -8.00 -15.41 7.91
CA LEU A 155 -7.56 -15.70 6.55
C LEU A 155 -8.71 -16.21 5.65
N TYR A 156 -9.90 -16.53 6.21
CA TYR A 156 -11.06 -17.04 5.46
C TYR A 156 -11.82 -15.92 4.71
N GLN A 157 -11.16 -15.32 3.72
CA GLN A 157 -11.85 -14.75 2.56
C GLN A 157 -11.50 -15.61 1.33
N PRO A 158 -12.45 -15.97 0.44
CA PRO A 158 -12.25 -16.95 -0.65
C PRO A 158 -11.09 -16.66 -1.63
N HIS A 159 -10.54 -15.44 -1.63
CA HIS A 159 -9.44 -15.01 -2.50
C HIS A 159 -8.04 -15.11 -1.84
N ARG A 160 -7.96 -15.40 -0.53
CA ARG A 160 -6.74 -15.26 0.30
C ARG A 160 -5.86 -16.52 0.39
N LYS A 161 -5.45 -17.10 -0.75
CA LYS A 161 -4.26 -17.98 -0.75
C LYS A 161 -2.94 -17.22 -0.54
N GLY A 162 -3.01 -15.90 -0.36
CA GLY A 162 -1.88 -14.98 -0.16
C GLY A 162 -2.34 -13.52 -0.28
N TYR A 163 -1.41 -12.58 -0.13
CA TYR A 163 -1.67 -11.17 -0.41
C TYR A 163 -1.75 -10.93 -1.93
N PRO A 164 -2.52 -9.93 -2.43
CA PRO A 164 -2.56 -9.65 -3.87
C PRO A 164 -1.18 -9.31 -4.45
N HIS A 165 -0.38 -8.53 -3.72
CA HIS A 165 0.98 -8.19 -4.12
C HIS A 165 1.98 -9.36 -4.04
N GLU A 166 1.75 -10.33 -3.16
CA GLU A 166 2.52 -11.60 -3.12
C GLU A 166 2.29 -12.39 -4.42
N LEU A 167 1.03 -12.48 -4.85
CA LEU A 167 0.67 -13.14 -6.11
C LEU A 167 1.26 -12.41 -7.32
N MET A 168 1.19 -11.06 -7.34
CA MET A 168 1.86 -10.25 -8.35
C MET A 168 3.37 -10.45 -8.34
N ALA A 169 4.02 -10.45 -7.17
CA ALA A 169 5.47 -10.63 -7.04
C ALA A 169 5.91 -11.98 -7.61
N ARG A 170 5.15 -13.03 -7.30
CA ARG A 170 5.38 -14.36 -7.86
C ARG A 170 5.27 -14.34 -9.39
N GLY A 171 4.18 -13.80 -9.93
CA GLY A 171 4.00 -13.69 -11.37
C GLY A 171 5.09 -12.86 -12.05
N MET A 172 5.51 -11.75 -11.46
CA MET A 172 6.58 -10.91 -11.99
C MET A 172 7.94 -11.62 -11.98
N ALA A 173 8.23 -12.43 -10.96
CA ALA A 173 9.46 -13.21 -10.87
C ALA A 173 9.48 -14.42 -11.83
N GLU A 174 8.31 -15.01 -12.09
CA GLU A 174 8.13 -16.18 -12.95
C GLU A 174 7.77 -15.80 -14.40
N GLU A 175 7.67 -14.50 -14.71
CA GLU A 175 7.15 -13.95 -15.97
C GLU A 175 5.75 -14.47 -16.37
N ASP A 176 4.92 -14.75 -15.36
CA ASP A 176 3.55 -15.26 -15.50
C ASP A 176 2.53 -14.11 -15.47
N ALA A 177 2.10 -13.68 -16.66
CA ALA A 177 1.14 -12.59 -16.83
C ALA A 177 -0.26 -12.91 -16.26
N GLU A 178 -0.66 -14.19 -16.18
CA GLU A 178 -1.95 -14.57 -15.61
C GLU A 178 -1.95 -14.30 -14.10
N GLN A 179 -0.88 -14.68 -13.41
CA GLN A 179 -0.70 -14.40 -11.98
C GLN A 179 -0.63 -12.90 -11.70
N VAL A 180 0.13 -12.14 -12.51
CA VAL A 180 0.20 -10.68 -12.35
C VAL A 180 -1.17 -10.03 -12.57
N SER A 181 -1.90 -10.44 -13.62
CA SER A 181 -3.24 -9.95 -13.91
C SER A 181 -4.20 -10.23 -12.75
N ARG A 182 -4.23 -11.46 -12.26
CA ARG A 182 -5.09 -11.85 -11.12
C ARG A 182 -4.76 -11.06 -9.85
N GLY A 183 -3.47 -10.94 -9.49
CA GLY A 183 -3.06 -10.16 -8.33
C GLY A 183 -3.40 -8.67 -8.47
N THR A 184 -3.26 -8.13 -9.69
CA THR A 184 -3.65 -6.74 -10.01
C THR A 184 -5.14 -6.52 -9.82
N VAL A 185 -5.98 -7.42 -10.34
CA VAL A 185 -7.44 -7.35 -10.19
C VAL A 185 -7.82 -7.42 -8.70
N MET A 186 -7.25 -8.35 -7.95
CA MET A 186 -7.50 -8.46 -6.50
C MET A 186 -7.12 -7.18 -5.75
N GLN A 187 -6.01 -6.54 -6.12
CA GLN A 187 -5.59 -5.27 -5.52
C GLN A 187 -6.57 -4.13 -5.88
N GLU A 188 -7.08 -4.10 -7.11
CA GLU A 188 -8.10 -3.13 -7.54
C GLU A 188 -9.46 -3.37 -6.89
N GLU A 189 -9.87 -4.61 -6.67
CA GLU A 189 -11.08 -4.98 -5.94
C GLU A 189 -11.01 -4.52 -4.48
N PHE A 190 -9.86 -4.70 -3.83
CA PHE A 190 -9.63 -4.19 -2.47
C PHE A 190 -9.81 -2.66 -2.40
N LEU A 191 -9.22 -1.94 -3.37
CA LEU A 191 -9.39 -0.48 -3.46
C LEU A 191 -10.83 -0.09 -3.74
N GLN A 192 -11.52 -0.81 -4.63
CA GLN A 192 -12.92 -0.55 -4.95
C GLN A 192 -13.82 -0.75 -3.73
N TYR A 193 -13.60 -1.81 -2.95
CA TYR A 193 -14.33 -2.04 -1.70
C TYR A 193 -14.16 -0.88 -0.70
N ALA A 194 -12.91 -0.39 -0.54
CA ALA A 194 -12.64 0.74 0.33
C ALA A 194 -13.34 2.04 -0.12
N LEU A 195 -13.46 2.23 -1.44
CA LEU A 195 -14.21 3.34 -2.03
C LEU A 195 -15.74 3.19 -1.83
N ASP A 196 -16.27 1.98 -2.03
CA ASP A 196 -17.70 1.68 -2.01
C ASP A 196 -18.30 1.70 -0.60
N VAL A 197 -17.57 1.24 0.42
CA VAL A 197 -18.03 1.23 1.84
C VAL A 197 -17.95 2.61 2.51
N GLY A 198 -17.52 3.63 1.76
CA GLY A 198 -18.09 4.96 1.95
C GLY A 198 -17.46 5.82 3.02
N TYR A 199 -16.14 5.79 3.22
CA TYR A 199 -15.46 6.86 3.95
C TYR A 199 -14.06 7.08 3.40
N LEU A 200 -13.92 8.00 2.45
CA LEU A 200 -12.63 8.62 2.19
C LEU A 200 -12.22 9.40 3.47
N ARG A 201 -11.50 8.71 4.36
CA ARG A 201 -10.23 9.24 4.88
C ARG A 201 -9.13 8.72 3.94
N PRO A 202 -8.94 9.31 2.75
CA PRO A 202 -7.91 8.87 1.79
C PRO A 202 -6.48 9.13 2.29
N TRP A 203 -6.36 9.63 3.52
CA TRP A 203 -5.14 10.01 4.24
C TRP A 203 -4.39 8.84 4.86
N GLU A 204 -4.98 7.64 4.86
CA GLU A 204 -4.26 6.46 5.31
C GLU A 204 -3.29 6.06 4.20
N ASP A 205 -2.00 6.33 4.44
CA ASP A 205 -0.87 6.00 3.57
C ASP A 205 -0.95 4.60 2.96
N THR A 206 -1.55 3.65 3.67
CA THR A 206 -1.88 2.28 3.20
C THR A 206 -2.66 2.24 1.88
N TYR A 207 -3.61 3.15 1.64
CA TYR A 207 -4.39 3.17 0.38
C TYR A 207 -3.57 3.65 -0.81
N LEU A 208 -2.64 4.60 -0.59
CA LEU A 208 -1.73 5.05 -1.63
C LEU A 208 -0.75 3.93 -2.02
N VAL A 209 -0.23 3.20 -1.04
CA VAL A 209 0.64 2.03 -1.29
C VAL A 209 -0.14 0.97 -2.08
N ALA A 210 -1.34 0.61 -1.62
CA ALA A 210 -2.23 -0.31 -2.34
C ALA A 210 -2.51 0.13 -3.79
N TYR A 211 -2.78 1.41 -4.02
CA TYR A 211 -2.95 1.99 -5.35
C TYR A 211 -1.68 1.85 -6.19
N THR A 212 -0.52 2.13 -5.60
CA THR A 212 0.78 2.03 -6.27
C THR A 212 1.08 0.60 -6.70
N LEU A 213 0.81 -0.39 -5.84
CA LEU A 213 0.94 -1.82 -6.15
C LEU A 213 0.06 -2.21 -7.35
N ALA A 214 -1.20 -1.78 -7.37
CA ALA A 214 -2.11 -2.02 -8.50
C ALA A 214 -1.59 -1.37 -9.80
N ARG A 215 -1.10 -0.13 -9.73
CA ARG A 215 -0.52 0.55 -10.90
C ARG A 215 0.77 -0.12 -11.39
N ALA A 216 1.59 -0.63 -10.49
CA ALA A 216 2.80 -1.38 -10.84
C ALA A 216 2.46 -2.69 -11.57
N GLY A 217 1.46 -3.43 -11.10
CA GLY A 217 0.93 -4.61 -11.79
C GLY A 217 0.42 -4.30 -13.21
N ARG A 218 -0.45 -3.28 -13.35
CA ARG A 218 -0.94 -2.81 -14.66
C ARG A 218 0.20 -2.43 -15.61
N ARG A 219 1.16 -1.64 -15.14
CA ARG A 219 2.32 -1.22 -15.94
C ARG A 219 3.12 -2.42 -16.43
N TRP A 220 3.38 -3.39 -15.57
CA TRP A 220 4.13 -4.59 -15.94
C TRP A 220 3.45 -5.37 -17.07
N LEU A 221 2.11 -5.47 -17.02
CA LEU A 221 1.29 -6.11 -18.07
C LEU A 221 1.34 -5.31 -19.38
N ASP A 222 1.13 -4.00 -19.31
CA ASP A 222 1.15 -3.11 -20.49
C ASP A 222 2.50 -3.20 -21.23
N GLU A 223 3.62 -3.26 -20.50
CA GLU A 223 4.97 -3.36 -21.06
C GLU A 223 5.25 -4.71 -21.75
N ARG A 224 4.45 -5.74 -21.48
CA ARG A 224 4.62 -7.11 -21.99
C ARG A 224 3.51 -7.54 -22.94
N GLY A 225 2.66 -6.60 -23.38
CA GLY A 225 1.58 -6.87 -24.33
C GLY A 225 0.39 -7.63 -23.75
N GLY A 226 0.19 -7.52 -22.43
CA GLY A 226 -0.99 -8.02 -21.73
C GLY A 226 -2.21 -7.12 -21.86
#